data_AF-A0A5E4LWI9-F1
#
_entry.id   AF-A0A5E4LWI9-F1
#
_cell.length_a   1.000
_cell.length_b   1.000
_cell.length_c   1.000
_cell.angle_alpha   90.00
_cell.angle_beta   90.00
_cell.angle_gamma   90.00
#
_symmetry.space_group_name_H-M   'P 1'
#
loop_
_entity.id
_entity.type
_entity.pdbx_description
1 polymer ?
#
loop_
_entity_poly.entity_id
_entity_poly.type
_entity_poly.pdbx_seq_one_letter_code
_entity_poly.pdbx_strand_id
1 'polypeptide(L)'
;MISGLVPEKKPVHRLVGIDLGLATLVTCSDGTEIENPRWTKQEADKLAEANRSLSRKKRGSINRSKTKEQLRRCHQRIKGKRSAYLHEVTQKLIDSYNLIWQNQYLMLYGENSSTN
;
A
#
# COMPACT_ATOMS: atom_id res chain seq x y z
N MET A 1 -27.59 -9.82 36.21
CA MET A 1 -27.36 -10.27 34.81
C MET A 1 -27.19 -9.03 33.95
N ILE A 2 -25.97 -8.74 33.48
CA ILE A 2 -25.75 -7.67 32.50
C ILE A 2 -26.00 -8.29 31.13
N SER A 3 -27.25 -8.20 30.67
CA SER A 3 -27.62 -8.56 29.30
C SER A 3 -26.86 -7.64 28.35
N GLY A 4 -25.89 -8.21 27.64
CA GLY A 4 -24.90 -7.48 26.87
C GLY A 4 -25.51 -6.53 25.85
N LEU A 5 -24.97 -5.30 25.82
CA LEU A 5 -25.02 -4.44 24.65
C LEU A 5 -24.25 -5.12 23.52
N VAL A 6 -24.92 -5.97 22.74
CA VAL A 6 -24.43 -6.30 21.40
C VAL A 6 -24.74 -5.08 20.54
N PRO A 7 -23.73 -4.39 20.00
CA PRO A 7 -23.98 -3.23 19.15
C PRO A 7 -24.84 -3.65 17.96
N GLU A 8 -25.87 -2.87 17.67
CA GLU A 8 -26.78 -3.10 16.56
C GLU A 8 -25.99 -3.19 15.25
N LYS A 9 -26.21 -4.27 14.49
CA LYS A 9 -25.51 -4.50 13.23
C LYS A 9 -26.00 -3.47 12.21
N LYS A 10 -25.16 -2.47 11.91
CA LYS A 10 -25.47 -1.46 10.90
C LYS A 10 -25.75 -2.13 9.55
N PRO A 11 -26.81 -1.73 8.83
CA PRO A 11 -27.10 -2.28 7.52
C PRO A 11 -25.99 -1.89 6.52
N VAL A 12 -25.58 -2.86 5.70
CA VAL A 12 -24.58 -2.68 4.65
C VAL A 12 -25.31 -2.44 3.34
N HIS A 13 -25.13 -1.26 2.74
CA HIS A 13 -25.77 -0.90 1.48
C HIS A 13 -24.80 -0.82 0.31
N ARG A 14 -23.52 -0.56 0.59
CA ARG A 14 -22.45 -0.47 -0.41
C ARG A 14 -21.28 -1.36 -0.03
N LEU A 15 -21.17 -2.49 -0.73
CA LEU A 15 -20.11 -3.49 -0.58
C LEU A 15 -19.21 -3.48 -1.81
N VAL A 16 -17.90 -3.56 -1.63
CA VAL A 16 -16.97 -3.74 -2.74
C VAL A 16 -15.84 -4.70 -2.38
N GLY A 17 -15.48 -5.54 -3.35
CA GLY A 17 -14.24 -6.32 -3.30
C GLY A 17 -13.10 -5.52 -3.89
N ILE A 18 -11.96 -5.49 -3.23
CA ILE A 18 -10.76 -4.84 -3.75
C ILE A 18 -9.65 -5.85 -4.01
N ASP A 19 -8.94 -5.65 -5.11
CA ASP A 19 -7.64 -6.23 -5.38
C ASP A 19 -6.58 -5.12 -5.42
N LEU A 20 -5.40 -5.38 -4.85
CA LEU A 20 -4.32 -4.40 -4.76
C LEU A 20 -3.15 -4.82 -5.64
N GLY A 21 -2.77 -3.97 -6.58
CA GLY A 21 -1.77 -4.29 -7.60
C GLY A 21 -0.60 -3.30 -7.70
N LEU A 22 0.42 -3.71 -8.47
CA LEU A 22 1.54 -2.84 -8.85
C LEU A 22 1.24 -2.06 -10.14
N ALA A 23 0.48 -2.66 -11.06
CA ALA A 23 0.09 -2.04 -12.32
C ALA A 23 -0.96 -0.93 -12.09
N THR A 24 -2.05 -1.33 -11.45
CA THR A 24 -3.16 -0.51 -10.92
C THR A 24 -3.14 -0.68 -9.40
N LEU A 25 -3.26 0.41 -8.64
CA LEU A 25 -3.12 0.36 -7.18
C LEU A 25 -4.30 -0.35 -6.52
N VAL A 26 -5.52 -0.06 -6.95
CA VAL A 26 -6.76 -0.71 -6.48
C VAL A 26 -7.63 -1.01 -7.68
N THR A 27 -8.12 -2.24 -7.79
CA THR A 27 -9.18 -2.62 -8.71
C THR A 27 -10.37 -3.09 -7.89
N CYS A 28 -11.51 -2.45 -8.07
CA CYS A 28 -12.76 -2.75 -7.38
C CYS A 28 -13.63 -3.73 -8.18
N SER A 29 -14.40 -4.55 -7.49
CA SER A 29 -15.34 -5.52 -8.11
C SER A 29 -16.46 -4.86 -8.92
N ASP A 30 -16.71 -3.56 -8.73
CA ASP A 30 -17.67 -2.77 -9.51
C ASP A 30 -17.04 -2.15 -10.77
N GLY A 31 -15.78 -2.46 -11.06
CA GLY A 31 -15.03 -1.94 -12.20
C GLY A 31 -14.31 -0.62 -11.94
N THR A 32 -14.44 -0.03 -10.75
CA THR A 32 -13.67 1.18 -10.39
C THR A 32 -12.18 0.85 -10.26
N GLU A 33 -11.33 1.70 -10.82
CA GLU A 33 -9.87 1.55 -10.72
C GLU A 33 -9.22 2.80 -10.13
N ILE A 34 -8.19 2.57 -9.32
CA ILE A 34 -7.32 3.62 -8.77
C ILE A 34 -5.91 3.36 -9.28
N GLU A 35 -5.37 4.28 -10.06
CA GLU A 35 -4.05 4.13 -10.67
C GLU A 35 -2.91 4.12 -9.66
N ASN A 36 -1.80 3.50 -10.03
CA ASN A 36 -0.55 3.63 -9.30
C ASN A 36 0.28 4.78 -9.90
N PRO A 37 0.53 5.88 -9.17
CA PRO A 37 1.31 7.02 -9.66
C PRO A 37 2.82 6.73 -9.80
N ARG A 38 3.30 5.57 -9.31
CA ARG A 38 4.66 5.05 -9.52
C ARG A 38 5.78 6.05 -9.15
N TRP A 39 5.63 6.79 -8.04
CA TRP A 39 6.67 7.75 -7.59
C TRP A 39 8.06 7.15 -7.44
N THR A 40 8.17 5.89 -7.01
CA THR A 40 9.46 5.21 -6.93
C THR A 40 10.15 5.17 -8.30
N LYS A 41 9.40 4.92 -9.37
CA LYS A 41 9.93 4.92 -10.75
C LYS A 41 10.34 6.34 -11.18
N GLN A 42 9.51 7.34 -10.88
CA GLN A 42 9.79 8.74 -11.21
C GLN A 42 11.04 9.28 -10.51
N GLU A 43 11.37 8.76 -9.32
CA GLU A 43 12.51 9.22 -8.53
C GLU A 43 13.69 8.22 -8.56
N ALA A 44 13.61 7.20 -9.42
CA ALA A 44 14.59 6.12 -9.50
C ALA A 44 15.99 6.64 -9.86
N ASP A 45 16.09 7.56 -10.82
CA ASP A 45 17.38 8.09 -11.27
C ASP A 45 18.08 8.87 -10.15
N LYS A 46 17.35 9.70 -9.41
CA LYS A 46 17.88 10.45 -8.25
C LYS A 46 18.33 9.51 -7.13
N LEU A 47 17.56 8.45 -6.88
CA LEU A 47 17.95 7.41 -5.92
C LEU A 47 19.22 6.67 -6.37
N ALA A 48 19.31 6.31 -7.66
CA ALA A 48 20.47 5.63 -8.22
C ALA A 48 21.73 6.51 -8.16
N GLU A 49 21.60 7.80 -8.48
CA GLU A 49 22.68 8.77 -8.37
C GLU A 49 23.16 8.94 -6.92
N ALA A 50 22.24 9.12 -5.97
CA ALA A 50 22.57 9.23 -4.55
C ALA A 50 23.25 7.96 -4.02
N ASN A 51 22.79 6.77 -4.43
CA ASN A 51 23.42 5.50 -4.08
C ASN A 51 24.83 5.36 -4.68
N ARG A 52 25.01 5.70 -5.95
CA ARG A 52 26.32 5.68 -6.63
C ARG A 52 27.31 6.65 -5.98
N SER A 53 26.84 7.85 -5.65
CA SER A 53 27.63 8.85 -4.92
C SER A 53 28.07 8.30 -3.56
N LEU A 54 27.15 7.71 -2.79
CA LEU A 54 27.45 7.12 -1.48
C LEU A 54 28.46 5.97 -1.55
N SER A 55 28.33 5.10 -2.55
CA SER A 55 29.23 3.95 -2.80
C SER A 55 30.68 4.39 -3.02
N ARG A 56 30.90 5.51 -3.71
CA ARG A 56 32.24 6.04 -4.01
C ARG A 56 32.90 6.75 -2.81
N LYS A 57 32.18 7.04 -1.72
CA LYS A 57 32.76 7.76 -0.56
C LYS A 57 33.42 6.80 0.43
N LYS A 58 34.60 7.21 0.94
CA LYS A 58 35.33 6.50 2.00
C LYS A 58 34.43 6.25 3.21
N ARG A 59 34.37 4.99 3.66
CA ARG A 59 33.64 4.59 4.88
C ARG A 59 34.13 5.40 6.08
N GLY A 60 33.21 5.88 6.92
CA GLY A 60 33.51 6.69 8.09
C GLY A 60 33.82 8.17 7.83
N SER A 61 33.99 8.60 6.57
CA SER A 61 34.26 10.02 6.28
C SER A 61 33.04 10.91 6.54
N ILE A 62 33.28 12.16 6.93
CA ILE A 62 32.25 13.20 7.11
C ILE A 62 31.42 13.37 5.83
N ASN A 63 32.08 13.39 4.68
CA ASN A 63 31.41 13.50 3.37
C ASN A 63 30.49 12.32 3.09
N ARG A 64 30.86 11.10 3.48
CA ARG A 64 29.97 9.94 3.37
C ARG A 64 28.73 10.09 4.24
N SER A 65 28.87 10.63 5.45
CA SER A 65 27.72 10.91 6.34
C SER A 65 26.74 11.89 5.70
N LYS A 66 27.26 13.00 5.14
CA LYS A 66 26.44 13.98 4.40
C LYS A 66 25.69 13.37 3.21
N THR A 67 26.35 12.55 2.40
CA THR A 67 25.70 11.86 1.27
C THR A 67 24.68 10.82 1.73
N LYS A 68 24.94 10.11 2.84
CA LYS A 68 23.97 9.17 3.41
C LYS A 68 22.69 9.89 3.86
N GLU A 69 22.83 11.09 4.42
CA GLU A 69 21.69 11.92 4.78
C GLU A 69 20.88 12.39 3.56
N GLN A 70 21.54 12.77 2.47
CA GLN A 70 20.87 13.11 1.21
C GLN A 70 20.07 11.91 0.65
N LEU A 71 20.66 10.71 0.65
CA LEU A 71 19.97 9.49 0.24
C LEU A 71 18.75 9.21 1.14
N ARG A 72 18.90 9.36 2.46
CA ARG A 72 17.80 9.20 3.42
C ARG A 72 16.65 10.16 3.12
N ARG A 73 16.94 11.43 2.84
CA ARG A 73 15.92 12.42 2.45
C ARG A 73 15.18 12.03 1.17
N CYS A 74 15.88 11.45 0.20
CA CYS A 74 15.23 10.94 -1.02
C CYS A 74 14.23 9.82 -0.70
N HIS A 75 14.62 8.83 0.11
CA HIS A 75 13.72 7.77 0.57
C HIS A 75 12.54 8.31 1.38
N GLN A 76 12.79 9.25 2.29
CA GLN A 76 11.73 9.86 3.10
C GLN A 76 10.70 10.58 2.24
N ARG A 77 11.15 11.32 1.21
CA ARG A 77 10.24 12.02 0.30
C ARG A 77 9.36 11.05 -0.49
N ILE A 78 9.93 9.95 -0.99
CA ILE A 78 9.16 8.91 -1.70
C ILE A 78 8.16 8.23 -0.75
N LYS A 79 8.60 7.89 0.47
CA LYS A 79 7.72 7.32 1.50
C LYS A 79 6.58 8.28 1.84
N GLY A 80 6.88 9.57 2.01
CA GLY A 80 5.89 10.62 2.29
C GLY A 80 4.84 10.72 1.19
N LYS A 81 5.24 10.80 -0.08
CA LYS A 81 4.31 10.80 -1.23
C LYS A 81 3.40 9.56 -1.23
N ARG A 82 4.00 8.38 -1.04
CA ARG A 82 3.25 7.10 -0.97
C ARG A 82 2.24 7.10 0.17
N SER A 83 2.64 7.50 1.36
CA SER A 83 1.76 7.53 2.54
C SER A 83 0.63 8.53 2.39
N ALA A 84 0.90 9.73 1.89
CA ALA A 84 -0.14 10.75 1.66
C ALA A 84 -1.20 10.26 0.68
N TYR A 85 -0.79 9.61 -0.41
CA TYR A 85 -1.73 9.09 -1.38
C TYR A 85 -2.49 7.87 -0.92
N LEU A 86 -1.84 6.94 -0.21
CA LEU A 86 -2.56 5.83 0.38
C LEU A 86 -3.64 6.33 1.34
N HIS A 87 -3.38 7.42 2.07
CA HIS A 87 -4.40 8.04 2.91
C HIS A 87 -5.56 8.62 2.10
N GLU A 88 -5.27 9.34 1.01
CA GLU A 88 -6.29 9.86 0.08
C GLU A 88 -7.13 8.72 -0.52
N VAL A 89 -6.50 7.64 -0.96
CA VAL A 89 -7.16 6.46 -1.53
C VAL A 89 -8.05 5.78 -0.51
N THR A 90 -7.53 5.53 0.70
CA THR A 90 -8.32 4.93 1.78
C THR A 90 -9.51 5.80 2.14
N GLN A 91 -9.36 7.11 2.20
CA GLN A 91 -10.46 8.04 2.47
C GLN A 91 -11.55 7.91 1.40
N LYS A 92 -11.19 7.93 0.11
CA LYS A 92 -12.13 7.74 -1.01
C LYS A 92 -12.89 6.42 -0.91
N LEU A 93 -12.20 5.33 -0.57
CA LEU A 93 -12.83 4.02 -0.43
C LEU A 93 -13.81 3.98 0.74
N ILE A 94 -13.43 4.53 1.90
CA ILE A 94 -14.29 4.57 3.10
C ILE A 94 -15.53 5.45 2.87
N ASP A 95 -15.38 6.58 2.16
CA ASP A 95 -16.50 7.46 1.84
C ASP A 95 -17.48 6.82 0.83
N SER A 96 -16.97 5.92 -0.01
CA SER A 96 -17.76 5.29 -1.08
C SER A 96 -18.46 4.01 -0.63
N TYR A 97 -17.85 3.22 0.26
CA TYR A 97 -18.32 1.87 0.61
C TYR A 97 -18.46 1.67 2.11
N ASN A 98 -19.51 0.95 2.52
CA ASN A 98 -19.77 0.63 3.92
C ASN A 98 -19.04 -0.65 4.37
N LEU A 99 -18.82 -1.57 3.43
CA LEU A 99 -18.08 -2.80 3.65
C LEU A 99 -17.10 -2.98 2.50
N ILE A 100 -15.82 -3.10 2.85
CA ILE A 100 -14.74 -3.35 1.90
C ILE A 100 -14.15 -4.70 2.29
N TRP A 101 -14.02 -5.60 1.32
CA TRP A 101 -13.35 -6.87 1.54
C TRP A 101 -12.18 -6.99 0.56
N GLN A 102 -11.05 -7.49 1.05
CA GLN A 102 -9.90 -7.78 0.22
C GLN A 102 -9.91 -9.28 -0.07
N ASN A 103 -9.72 -9.66 -1.33
CA ASN A 103 -9.50 -11.05 -1.69
C ASN A 103 -8.22 -11.55 -1.00
N GLN A 104 -8.37 -12.27 0.11
CA GLN A 104 -7.32 -13.16 0.60
C GLN A 104 -7.51 -14.50 -0.13
N TYR A 105 -6.51 -14.91 -0.90
CA TYR A 105 -6.51 -16.15 -1.68
C TYR A 105 -7.19 -17.32 -0.95
N LEU A 106 -8.40 -17.68 -1.39
CA LEU A 106 -8.98 -19.00 -1.14
C LEU A 106 -8.52 -19.93 -2.27
N MET A 107 -7.24 -20.32 -2.23
CA MET A 107 -6.71 -21.45 -3.02
C MET A 107 -6.09 -22.54 -2.13
N LEU A 108 -6.23 -22.46 -0.80
CA LEU A 108 -5.70 -23.48 0.12
C LEU A 108 -6.75 -24.46 0.66
N TYR A 109 -7.99 -24.44 0.13
CA TYR A 109 -9.00 -25.44 0.45
C TYR A 109 -9.77 -25.85 -0.81
N GLY A 110 -9.10 -26.59 -1.69
CA GLY A 110 -9.74 -27.41 -2.73
C GLY A 110 -9.65 -28.88 -2.32
N GLU A 111 -10.82 -29.52 -2.25
CA GLU A 111 -11.04 -30.96 -2.41
C GLU A 111 -10.36 -31.94 -1.43
N ASN A 112 -11.10 -32.30 -0.37
CA ASN A 112 -11.10 -33.66 0.18
C ASN A 112 -12.53 -34.05 0.56
N SER A 113 -13.42 -33.99 -0.43
CA SER A 113 -14.76 -34.56 -0.34
C SER A 113 -15.05 -35.32 -1.63
N SER A 114 -14.22 -36.32 -1.93
CA SER A 114 -14.50 -37.41 -2.87
C SER A 114 -13.32 -38.40 -2.87
N THR A 115 -13.17 -39.21 -1.84
CA THR A 115 -12.70 -40.61 -2.02
C THR A 115 -13.18 -41.45 -0.83
N ASN A 116 -14.08 -42.40 -1.14
CA ASN A 116 -14.73 -43.43 -0.33
C ASN A 116 -15.64 -43.01 0.84
#